data_AF-A0A378L7B3-F1
#
_entry.id   AF-A0A378L7B3-F1
#
_cell.length_a   1.000
_cell.length_b   1.000
_cell.length_c   1.000
_cell.angle_alpha   90.00
_cell.angle_beta   90.00
_cell.angle_gamma   90.00
#
_symmetry.space_group_name_H-M   'P 1'
#
loop_
_entity.id
_entity.type
_entity.pdbx_description
1 polymer ?
#
loop_
_entity_poly.entity_id
_entity_poly.type
_entity_poly.pdbx_seq_one_letter_code
_entity_poly.pdbx_strand_id
1 'polypeptide(L)'
;MNEWWLLGLLFGLAGLACIFMVYPFKRRFIASLLLFPTVFLMAFAGYFYWGGFGGWQEYVHHVQSQEQAKKMLESVKSPQELIDKLKAKLDDSPKSAKGWYLLGRLYSSQNEKQNAVNAFEKAYQFNPNDEQYAVNYAHSLWVLNNQQFTEQITEILSRLLKNNPNQADALAMLAMDAFVSHAYEDAIDYWQRLLKLAPEQSEEAQAIRKAIAKAEERIKLRDKNLN
;
A
#
# COMPACT_ATOMS: atom_id res chain seq x y z
N MET A 1 -14.57 28.96 -4.38
CA MET A 1 -14.43 30.40 -4.71
C MET A 1 -15.17 30.61 -6.02
N ASN A 2 -16.11 31.55 -6.08
CA ASN A 2 -17.19 31.57 -7.08
C ASN A 2 -16.69 31.87 -8.51
N GLU A 3 -16.69 30.85 -9.38
CA GLU A 3 -16.24 30.91 -10.79
C GLU A 3 -17.28 31.50 -11.76
N TRP A 4 -18.31 32.19 -11.26
CA TRP A 4 -19.37 32.79 -12.08
C TRP A 4 -18.87 33.86 -13.06
N TRP A 5 -17.70 34.46 -12.78
CA TRP A 5 -17.06 35.38 -13.71
C TRP A 5 -16.51 34.69 -14.97
N LEU A 6 -16.07 33.42 -14.88
CA LEU A 6 -15.57 32.66 -16.04
C LEU A 6 -16.69 32.33 -17.04
N LEU A 7 -17.90 32.04 -16.54
CA LEU A 7 -19.09 31.88 -17.38
C LEU A 7 -19.46 33.20 -18.08
N GLY A 8 -19.38 34.33 -17.38
CA GLY A 8 -19.59 35.66 -17.98
C GLY A 8 -18.59 35.98 -19.10
N LEU A 9 -17.33 35.58 -18.92
CA LEU A 9 -16.27 35.75 -19.92
C LEU A 9 -16.48 34.84 -21.15
N LEU A 10 -16.93 33.61 -20.93
CA LEU A 10 -17.30 32.66 -22.00
C LEU A 10 -18.49 33.16 -22.84
N PHE A 11 -19.56 33.65 -22.20
CA PHE A 11 -20.72 34.21 -22.90
C PHE A 11 -20.37 35.51 -23.65
N GLY A 12 -19.50 36.36 -23.08
CA GLY A 12 -19.01 37.57 -23.75
C GLY A 12 -18.21 37.26 -25.02
N LEU A 13 -17.37 36.23 -24.99
CA LEU A 13 -16.59 35.79 -26.16
C LEU A 13 -17.48 35.12 -27.24
N ALA A 14 -18.50 34.36 -26.83
CA ALA A 14 -19.48 33.78 -27.76
C ALA A 14 -20.32 34.84 -28.47
N GLY A 15 -20.72 35.91 -27.76
CA GLY A 15 -21.42 37.05 -28.35
C GLY A 15 -20.56 37.80 -29.39
N LEU A 16 -19.27 38.01 -29.09
CA LEU A 16 -18.32 38.60 -30.04
C LEU A 16 -18.10 37.73 -31.28
N ALA A 17 -18.09 36.40 -31.13
CA ALA A 17 -17.97 35.45 -32.24
C ALA A 17 -19.18 35.52 -33.19
N CYS A 18 -20.40 35.68 -32.66
CA CYS A 18 -21.61 35.85 -33.48
C CYS A 18 -21.63 37.16 -34.25
N ILE A 19 -21.16 38.27 -33.66
CA ILE A 19 -21.02 39.57 -34.35
C ILE A 19 -19.99 39.46 -35.49
N PHE A 20 -18.93 38.68 -35.28
CA PHE A 20 -17.98 38.37 -36.33
C PHE A 20 -18.58 37.49 -37.43
N MET A 21 -19.56 36.63 -37.18
CA MET A 21 -20.16 35.76 -38.22
C MET A 21 -20.98 36.53 -39.28
N VAL A 22 -21.49 37.73 -38.96
CA VAL A 22 -22.43 38.49 -39.83
C VAL A 22 -21.74 39.51 -40.76
N TYR A 23 -20.41 39.71 -40.68
CA TYR A 23 -19.69 40.73 -41.48
C TYR A 23 -19.08 40.18 -42.80
N PRO A 24 -19.03 40.95 -43.92
CA PRO A 24 -18.81 40.40 -45.26
C PRO A 24 -17.35 39.99 -45.54
N PHE A 25 -17.12 38.68 -45.39
CA PHE A 25 -16.27 37.68 -46.06
C PHE A 25 -14.99 38.00 -46.91
N LYS A 26 -14.60 39.23 -47.28
CA LYS A 26 -13.49 39.41 -48.27
C LYS A 26 -12.08 39.65 -47.71
N ARG A 27 -11.88 39.79 -46.39
CA ARG A 27 -10.55 40.09 -45.79
C ARG A 27 -10.14 39.15 -44.64
N ARG A 28 -10.87 38.05 -44.43
CA ARG A 28 -10.91 37.30 -43.15
C ARG A 28 -10.12 36.01 -43.05
N PHE A 29 -9.41 35.56 -44.09
CA PHE A 29 -8.54 34.38 -43.93
C PHE A 29 -7.52 34.58 -42.80
N ILE A 30 -6.92 35.76 -42.70
CA ILE A 30 -5.89 36.09 -41.71
C ILE A 30 -6.44 36.16 -40.28
N ALA A 31 -7.66 36.70 -40.09
CA ALA A 31 -8.26 36.85 -38.76
C ALA A 31 -8.76 35.50 -38.18
N SER A 32 -9.31 34.61 -39.03
CA SER A 32 -9.66 33.25 -38.62
C SER A 32 -8.42 32.37 -38.43
N LEU A 33 -7.33 32.63 -39.17
CA LEU A 33 -6.04 31.96 -38.99
C LEU A 33 -5.38 32.30 -37.64
N LEU A 34 -5.65 33.50 -37.08
CA LEU A 34 -5.09 33.95 -35.80
C LEU A 34 -5.94 33.54 -34.59
N LEU A 35 -7.26 33.38 -34.75
CA LEU A 35 -8.14 32.93 -33.66
C LEU A 35 -7.85 31.49 -33.23
N PHE A 36 -7.63 30.59 -34.19
CA PHE A 36 -7.36 29.18 -33.91
C PHE A 36 -6.15 28.93 -32.98
N PRO A 37 -4.96 29.52 -33.24
CA PRO A 37 -3.81 29.37 -32.35
C PRO A 37 -4.03 30.03 -30.98
N THR A 38 -4.80 31.13 -30.89
CA THR A 38 -5.07 31.76 -29.59
C THR A 38 -5.98 30.93 -28.70
N VAL A 39 -7.04 30.34 -29.25
CA VAL A 39 -7.91 29.41 -28.51
C VAL A 39 -7.14 28.14 -28.11
N PHE A 40 -6.29 27.63 -29.00
CA PHE A 40 -5.41 26.50 -28.70
C PHE A 40 -4.42 26.82 -27.56
N LEU A 41 -3.79 27.99 -27.59
CA LEU A 41 -2.88 28.44 -26.53
C LEU A 41 -3.60 28.63 -25.19
N MET A 42 -4.82 29.17 -25.17
CA MET A 42 -5.62 29.27 -23.95
C MET A 42 -6.03 27.90 -23.40
N ALA A 43 -6.45 26.97 -24.26
CA ALA A 43 -6.78 25.60 -23.85
C ALA A 43 -5.54 24.85 -23.32
N PHE A 44 -4.40 25.03 -23.99
CA PHE A 44 -3.11 24.47 -23.56
C PHE A 44 -2.67 25.05 -22.22
N ALA A 45 -2.75 26.37 -22.04
CA ALA A 45 -2.45 27.04 -20.78
C ALA A 45 -3.40 26.60 -19.65
N GLY A 46 -4.70 26.44 -19.93
CA GLY A 46 -5.67 25.91 -18.98
C GLY A 46 -5.37 24.46 -18.57
N TYR A 47 -4.99 23.61 -19.52
CA TYR A 47 -4.57 22.22 -19.24
C TYR A 47 -3.31 22.17 -18.36
N PHE A 48 -2.33 23.05 -18.61
CA PHE A 48 -1.15 23.19 -17.77
C PHE A 48 -1.47 23.76 -16.39
N TYR A 49 -2.33 24.78 -16.31
CA TYR A 49 -2.71 25.46 -15.05
C TYR A 49 -3.56 24.58 -14.12
N TRP A 50 -4.47 23.76 -14.67
CA TRP A 50 -5.26 22.78 -13.90
C TRP A 50 -4.48 21.50 -13.53
N GLY A 51 -3.17 21.46 -13.76
CA GLY A 51 -2.33 20.31 -13.35
C GLY A 51 -2.45 19.09 -14.25
N GLY A 52 -3.05 19.22 -15.45
CA GLY A 52 -3.15 18.14 -16.42
C GLY A 52 -1.79 17.56 -16.82
N PHE A 53 -0.77 18.42 -16.92
CA PHE A 53 0.61 17.99 -17.15
C PHE A 53 1.21 17.22 -15.97
N GLY A 54 0.92 17.62 -14.73
CA GLY A 54 1.37 16.90 -13.53
C GLY A 54 0.74 15.52 -13.42
N GLY A 55 -0.59 15.42 -13.61
CA GLY A 55 -1.30 14.15 -13.63
C GLY A 55 -0.88 13.25 -14.81
N TRP A 56 -0.61 13.83 -15.98
CA TRP A 56 -0.08 13.08 -17.12
C TRP A 56 1.34 12.57 -16.88
N GLN A 57 2.21 13.38 -16.27
CA GLN A 57 3.57 12.98 -15.94
C GLN A 57 3.59 11.87 -14.88
N GLU A 58 2.76 11.98 -13.85
CA GLU A 58 2.57 10.93 -12.84
C GLU A 58 1.99 9.65 -13.46
N TYR A 59 0.97 9.77 -14.31
CA TYR A 59 0.42 8.65 -15.08
C TYR A 59 1.47 7.95 -15.94
N VAL A 60 2.25 8.71 -16.71
CA VAL A 60 3.32 8.17 -17.57
C VAL A 60 4.38 7.47 -16.73
N HIS A 61 4.80 8.06 -15.61
CA HIS A 61 5.73 7.41 -14.69
C HIS A 61 5.16 6.12 -14.09
N HIS A 62 3.88 6.10 -13.71
CA HIS A 62 3.21 4.90 -13.22
C HIS A 62 3.15 3.81 -14.29
N VAL A 63 2.67 4.12 -15.50
CA VAL A 63 2.58 3.15 -16.61
C VAL A 63 3.96 2.62 -16.97
N GLN A 64 4.97 3.49 -17.09
CA GLN A 64 6.33 3.09 -17.41
C GLN A 64 6.95 2.22 -16.31
N SER A 65 6.71 2.54 -15.04
CA SER A 65 7.19 1.73 -13.90
C SER A 65 6.57 0.34 -13.87
N GLN A 66 5.28 0.22 -14.20
CA GLN A 66 4.59 -1.06 -14.29
C GLN A 66 5.08 -1.88 -15.49
N GLU A 67 5.29 -1.24 -16.63
CA GLU A 67 5.76 -1.92 -17.84
C GLU A 67 7.21 -2.42 -17.69
N GLN A 68 8.06 -1.65 -17.01
CA GLN A 68 9.40 -2.08 -16.62
C GLN A 68 9.36 -3.26 -15.64
N ALA A 69 8.48 -3.22 -14.63
CA ALA A 69 8.31 -4.33 -13.70
C ALA A 69 7.81 -5.60 -14.41
N LYS A 70 6.88 -5.46 -15.36
CA LYS A 70 6.38 -6.58 -16.17
C LYS A 70 7.47 -7.17 -17.07
N LYS A 71 8.22 -6.33 -17.80
CA LYS A 71 9.36 -6.79 -18.62
C LYS A 71 10.44 -7.46 -17.78
N MET A 72 10.69 -6.94 -16.57
CA MET A 72 11.61 -7.56 -15.62
C MET A 72 11.14 -8.97 -15.26
N LEU A 73 9.88 -9.14 -14.87
CA LEU A 73 9.28 -10.45 -14.56
C LEU A 73 9.29 -11.42 -15.75
N GLU A 74 8.99 -10.94 -16.95
CA GLU A 74 9.00 -11.76 -18.18
C GLU A 74 10.42 -12.15 -18.62
N SER A 75 11.42 -11.31 -18.35
CA SER A 75 12.82 -11.57 -18.71
C SER A 75 13.53 -12.54 -17.77
N VAL A 76 13.04 -12.68 -16.54
CA VAL A 76 13.68 -13.44 -15.47
C VAL A 76 13.41 -14.92 -15.69
N LYS A 77 14.48 -15.70 -15.84
CA LYS A 77 14.40 -17.16 -15.98
C LYS A 77 14.52 -17.91 -14.67
N SER A 78 15.09 -17.26 -13.64
CA SER A 78 15.28 -17.85 -12.31
C SER A 78 15.05 -16.83 -11.19
N PRO A 79 14.58 -17.26 -10.01
CA PRO A 79 14.45 -16.37 -8.85
C PRO A 79 15.75 -15.62 -8.49
N GLN A 80 16.91 -16.26 -8.71
CA GLN A 80 18.22 -15.66 -8.44
C GLN A 80 18.49 -14.45 -9.34
N GLU A 81 18.15 -14.54 -10.63
CA GLU A 81 18.32 -13.41 -11.56
C GLU A 81 17.47 -12.20 -11.14
N LEU A 82 16.26 -12.45 -10.61
CA LEU A 82 15.42 -11.38 -10.08
C LEU A 82 16.00 -10.76 -8.80
N ILE A 83 16.58 -11.58 -7.91
CA ILE A 83 17.30 -11.09 -6.72
C ILE A 83 18.43 -10.15 -7.15
N ASP A 84 19.26 -10.57 -8.10
CA ASP A 84 20.44 -9.80 -8.53
C ASP A 84 20.02 -8.48 -9.20
N LYS A 85 19.01 -8.51 -10.08
CA LYS A 85 18.47 -7.29 -10.69
C LYS A 85 17.85 -6.34 -9.65
N LEU A 86 17.16 -6.88 -8.65
CA LEU A 86 16.55 -6.07 -7.59
C LEU A 86 17.61 -5.47 -6.67
N LYS A 87 18.68 -6.19 -6.37
CA LYS A 87 19.86 -5.66 -5.65
C LYS A 87 20.53 -4.52 -6.40
N ALA A 88 20.80 -4.69 -7.69
CA ALA A 88 21.39 -3.63 -8.51
C ALA A 88 20.52 -2.36 -8.48
N LYS A 89 19.19 -2.50 -8.56
CA LYS A 89 18.27 -1.37 -8.43
C LYS A 89 18.29 -0.73 -7.04
N LEU A 90 18.53 -1.51 -5.99
CA LEU A 90 18.68 -1.00 -4.62
C LEU A 90 20.04 -0.30 -4.41
N ASP A 91 21.07 -0.62 -5.18
CA ASP A 91 22.33 0.13 -5.15
C ASP A 91 22.12 1.58 -5.63
N ASP A 92 21.28 1.78 -6.66
CA ASP A 92 20.89 3.10 -7.15
C ASP A 92 19.88 3.82 -6.23
N SER A 93 19.11 3.06 -5.44
CA SER A 93 18.02 3.57 -4.59
C SER A 93 18.00 2.90 -3.22
N PRO A 94 19.04 3.09 -2.37
CA PRO A 94 19.28 2.30 -1.17
C PRO A 94 18.25 2.51 -0.06
N LYS A 95 17.47 3.59 -0.12
CA LYS A 95 16.42 3.91 0.86
C LYS A 95 15.00 3.52 0.39
N SER A 96 14.89 2.74 -0.68
CA SER A 96 13.60 2.28 -1.20
C SER A 96 13.01 1.20 -0.29
N ALA A 97 12.14 1.60 0.66
CA ALA A 97 11.45 0.68 1.56
C ALA A 97 10.73 -0.44 0.79
N LYS A 98 10.00 -0.09 -0.27
CA LYS A 98 9.32 -1.04 -1.17
C LYS A 98 10.29 -1.98 -1.87
N GLY A 99 11.45 -1.51 -2.30
CA GLY A 99 12.46 -2.35 -2.93
C GLY A 99 13.00 -3.41 -1.98
N TRP A 100 13.34 -3.00 -0.75
CA TRP A 100 13.75 -3.93 0.32
C TRP A 100 12.64 -4.92 0.69
N TYR A 101 11.40 -4.47 0.74
CA TYR A 101 10.25 -5.34 1.00
C TYR A 101 10.09 -6.43 -0.07
N LEU A 102 10.16 -6.05 -1.35
CA LEU A 102 10.10 -7.01 -2.46
C LEU A 102 11.25 -8.01 -2.42
N LEU A 103 12.45 -7.55 -2.05
CA LEU A 103 13.62 -8.41 -1.90
C LEU A 103 13.43 -9.41 -0.75
N GLY A 104 12.88 -8.96 0.39
CA GLY A 104 12.53 -9.83 1.51
C GLY A 104 11.51 -10.90 1.14
N ARG A 105 10.46 -10.53 0.39
CA ARG A 105 9.48 -11.50 -0.12
C ARG A 105 10.10 -12.54 -1.04
N LEU A 106 11.01 -12.11 -1.92
CA LEU A 106 11.70 -13.00 -2.83
C LEU A 106 12.60 -13.98 -2.07
N TYR A 107 13.40 -13.50 -1.12
CA TYR A 107 14.18 -14.36 -0.24
C TYR A 107 13.32 -15.34 0.56
N SER A 108 12.19 -14.87 1.10
CA SER A 108 11.25 -15.74 1.80
C SER A 108 10.70 -16.84 0.88
N SER A 109 10.41 -16.55 -0.38
CA SER A 109 9.94 -17.55 -1.35
C SER A 109 11.01 -18.59 -1.70
N GLN A 110 12.29 -18.23 -1.59
CA GLN A 110 13.44 -19.12 -1.78
C GLN A 110 13.85 -19.83 -0.47
N ASN A 111 13.09 -19.66 0.61
CA ASN A 111 13.40 -20.19 1.95
C ASN A 111 14.75 -19.68 2.51
N GLU A 112 15.26 -18.55 2.01
CA GLU A 112 16.46 -17.88 2.52
C GLU A 112 16.11 -17.01 3.74
N LYS A 113 15.82 -17.65 4.86
CA LYS A 113 15.24 -17.02 6.07
C LYS A 113 16.03 -15.79 6.54
N GLN A 114 17.36 -15.90 6.68
CA GLN A 114 18.19 -14.80 7.20
C GLN A 114 18.19 -13.60 6.24
N ASN A 115 18.29 -13.85 4.93
CA ASN A 115 18.28 -12.78 3.94
C ASN A 115 16.91 -12.11 3.86
N ALA A 116 15.82 -12.87 4.05
CA ALA A 116 14.47 -12.32 4.16
C ALA A 116 14.34 -11.36 5.35
N VAL A 117 14.80 -11.78 6.54
CA VAL A 117 14.79 -10.94 7.75
C VAL A 117 15.55 -9.64 7.53
N ASN A 118 16.78 -9.71 7.01
CA ASN A 118 17.62 -8.52 6.77
C ASN A 118 16.95 -7.53 5.79
N ALA A 119 16.28 -8.04 4.77
CA ALA A 119 15.60 -7.20 3.78
C ALA A 119 14.30 -6.60 4.34
N PHE A 120 13.50 -7.36 5.08
CA PHE A 120 12.30 -6.83 5.74
C PHE A 120 12.63 -5.83 6.85
N GLU A 121 13.72 -6.05 7.59
CA GLU A 121 14.22 -5.09 8.57
C GLU A 121 14.47 -3.74 7.91
N LYS A 122 15.21 -3.71 6.79
CA LYS A 122 15.46 -2.47 6.06
C LYS A 122 14.18 -1.81 5.56
N ALA A 123 13.23 -2.60 5.05
CA ALA A 123 11.93 -2.08 4.62
C ALA A 123 11.21 -1.37 5.78
N TYR A 124 11.16 -2.02 6.94
CA TYR A 124 10.56 -1.48 8.16
C TYR A 124 11.34 -0.26 8.70
N GLN A 125 12.67 -0.26 8.65
CA GLN A 125 13.48 0.89 9.06
C GLN A 125 13.23 2.13 8.19
N PHE A 126 13.07 1.95 6.87
CA PHE A 126 12.81 3.07 5.95
C PHE A 126 11.35 3.55 5.97
N ASN A 127 10.40 2.69 6.34
CA ASN A 127 9.01 3.08 6.56
C ASN A 127 8.37 2.29 7.72
N PRO A 128 8.56 2.73 8.98
CA PRO A 128 8.11 1.97 10.15
C PRO A 128 6.59 2.04 10.38
N ASN A 129 5.89 2.94 9.69
CA ASN A 129 4.44 3.08 9.80
C ASN A 129 3.68 2.20 8.81
N ASP A 130 4.38 1.55 7.88
CA ASP A 130 3.77 0.62 6.95
C ASP A 130 3.49 -0.72 7.65
N GLU A 131 2.22 -1.01 7.82
CA GLU A 131 1.74 -2.21 8.51
C GLU A 131 2.23 -3.49 7.85
N GLN A 132 2.30 -3.50 6.51
CA GLN A 132 2.74 -4.67 5.76
C GLN A 132 4.22 -4.95 6.04
N TYR A 133 5.04 -3.91 6.17
CA TYR A 133 6.47 -4.10 6.47
C TYR A 133 6.67 -4.58 7.91
N ALA A 134 5.93 -4.01 8.85
CA ALA A 134 5.96 -4.44 10.25
C ALA A 134 5.56 -5.91 10.42
N VAL A 135 4.44 -6.34 9.82
CA VAL A 135 3.98 -7.74 9.89
C VAL A 135 4.97 -8.69 9.24
N ASN A 136 5.42 -8.40 8.02
CA ASN A 136 6.32 -9.32 7.32
C ASN A 136 7.69 -9.40 7.99
N TYR A 137 8.16 -8.31 8.61
CA TYR A 137 9.36 -8.34 9.42
C TYR A 137 9.18 -9.22 10.66
N ALA A 138 8.12 -8.98 11.45
CA ALA A 138 7.78 -9.79 12.62
C ALA A 138 7.62 -11.28 12.28
N HIS A 139 6.90 -11.59 11.20
CA HIS A 139 6.71 -12.95 10.72
C HIS A 139 8.03 -13.59 10.26
N SER A 140 8.89 -12.85 9.56
CA SER A 140 10.21 -13.37 9.14
C SER A 140 11.11 -13.70 10.33
N LEU A 141 11.08 -12.88 11.39
CA LEU A 141 11.79 -13.15 12.64
C LEU A 141 11.24 -14.43 13.31
N TRP A 142 9.92 -14.58 13.37
CA TRP A 142 9.27 -15.78 13.91
C TRP A 142 9.68 -17.05 13.16
N VAL A 143 9.71 -17.00 11.81
CA VAL A 143 10.14 -18.13 10.97
C VAL A 143 11.64 -18.44 11.12
N LEU A 144 12.48 -17.41 11.25
CA LEU A 144 13.91 -17.56 11.50
C LEU A 144 14.16 -18.22 12.86
N ASN A 145 13.38 -17.83 13.88
CA ASN A 145 13.50 -18.33 15.24
C ASN A 145 12.69 -19.63 15.49
N ASN A 146 12.51 -20.46 14.46
CA ASN A 146 11.80 -21.75 14.55
C ASN A 146 10.43 -21.67 15.23
N GLN A 147 9.65 -20.66 14.88
CA GLN A 147 8.31 -20.41 15.41
C GLN A 147 8.25 -20.06 16.90
N GLN A 148 9.39 -19.67 17.48
CA GLN A 148 9.45 -19.13 18.83
C GLN A 148 9.34 -17.61 18.77
N PHE A 149 8.41 -17.06 19.55
CA PHE A 149 8.25 -15.62 19.68
C PHE A 149 9.40 -15.02 20.49
N THR A 150 9.80 -13.81 20.13
CA THR A 150 10.83 -13.04 20.83
C THR A 150 10.26 -11.70 21.25
N GLU A 151 10.89 -11.08 22.25
CA GLU A 151 10.50 -9.73 22.71
C GLU A 151 10.47 -8.71 21.57
N GLN A 152 11.40 -8.81 20.62
CA GLN A 152 11.45 -7.96 19.43
C GLN A 152 10.17 -8.09 18.57
N ILE A 153 9.68 -9.32 18.36
CA ILE A 153 8.45 -9.56 17.59
C ILE A 153 7.27 -8.93 18.33
N THR A 154 7.17 -9.15 19.64
CA THR A 154 6.13 -8.55 20.50
C THR A 154 6.18 -7.03 20.46
N GLU A 155 7.36 -6.40 20.48
CA GLU A 155 7.50 -4.95 20.41
C GLU A 155 7.00 -4.40 19.07
N ILE A 156 7.40 -5.01 17.95
CA ILE A 156 6.99 -4.60 16.60
C ILE A 156 5.47 -4.67 16.47
N LEU A 157 4.87 -5.80 16.83
CA LEU A 157 3.42 -6.02 16.72
C LEU A 157 2.63 -5.15 17.71
N SER A 158 3.13 -4.96 18.93
CA SER A 158 2.48 -4.09 19.91
C SER A 158 2.50 -2.64 19.47
N ARG A 159 3.60 -2.17 18.87
CA ARG A 159 3.68 -0.82 18.28
C ARG A 159 2.72 -0.68 17.10
N LEU A 160 2.65 -1.69 16.24
CA LEU A 160 1.69 -1.74 15.13
C LEU A 160 0.25 -1.62 15.65
N LEU A 161 -0.13 -2.38 16.67
CA LEU A 161 -1.47 -2.33 17.25
C LEU A 161 -1.80 -1.02 17.98
N LYS A 162 -0.80 -0.27 18.45
CA LYS A 162 -1.03 1.10 18.97
C LYS A 162 -1.47 2.05 17.86
N ASN A 163 -0.93 1.89 16.65
CA ASN A 163 -1.26 2.74 15.50
C ASN A 163 -2.52 2.25 14.77
N ASN A 164 -2.66 0.93 14.58
CA ASN A 164 -3.84 0.28 14.03
C ASN A 164 -4.32 -0.84 14.96
N PRO A 165 -5.28 -0.54 15.86
CA PRO A 165 -5.81 -1.53 16.80
C PRO A 165 -6.52 -2.74 16.17
N ASN A 166 -6.87 -2.66 14.88
CA ASN A 166 -7.63 -3.67 14.17
C ASN A 166 -6.78 -4.39 13.09
N GLN A 167 -5.46 -4.35 13.23
CA GLN A 167 -4.57 -5.07 12.33
C GLN A 167 -4.71 -6.60 12.58
N ALA A 168 -5.30 -7.31 11.62
CA ALA A 168 -5.69 -8.71 11.77
C ALA A 168 -4.51 -9.68 11.98
N ASP A 169 -3.44 -9.57 11.19
CA ASP A 169 -2.26 -10.43 11.28
C ASP A 169 -1.55 -10.29 12.65
N ALA A 170 -1.43 -9.06 13.14
CA ALA A 170 -0.81 -8.75 14.43
C ALA A 170 -1.64 -9.32 15.59
N LEU A 171 -2.97 -9.16 15.54
CA LEU A 171 -3.88 -9.78 16.50
C LEU A 171 -3.75 -11.31 16.48
N ALA A 172 -3.72 -11.93 15.30
CA ALA A 172 -3.59 -13.37 15.15
C ALA A 172 -2.24 -13.90 15.70
N MET A 173 -1.13 -13.24 15.36
CA MET A 173 0.21 -13.63 15.82
C MET A 173 0.35 -13.49 17.34
N LEU A 174 -0.10 -12.38 17.93
CA LEU A 174 -0.03 -12.17 19.38
C LEU A 174 -0.98 -13.12 20.13
N ALA A 175 -2.16 -13.41 19.59
CA ALA A 175 -3.06 -14.39 20.20
C ALA A 175 -2.44 -15.80 20.24
N MET A 176 -1.75 -16.20 19.16
CA MET A 176 -1.07 -17.48 19.09
C MET A 176 0.09 -17.57 20.10
N ASP A 177 0.90 -16.51 20.20
CA ASP A 177 1.97 -16.42 21.19
C ASP A 177 1.43 -16.50 22.63
N ALA A 178 0.43 -15.68 22.95
CA ALA A 178 -0.21 -15.68 24.26
C ALA A 178 -0.77 -17.07 24.63
N PHE A 179 -1.39 -17.77 23.67
CA PHE A 179 -1.90 -19.12 23.90
C PHE A 179 -0.80 -20.13 24.19
N VAL A 180 0.29 -20.11 23.39
CA VAL A 180 1.45 -21.01 23.57
C VAL A 180 2.16 -20.73 24.89
N SER A 181 2.25 -19.46 25.27
CA SER A 181 2.83 -18.99 26.53
C SER A 181 1.91 -19.14 27.75
N HIS A 182 0.77 -19.81 27.60
CA HIS A 182 -0.24 -20.04 28.64
C HIS A 182 -0.91 -18.79 29.22
N ALA A 183 -0.73 -17.63 28.57
CA ALA A 183 -1.46 -16.39 28.83
C ALA A 183 -2.83 -16.46 28.11
N TYR A 184 -3.68 -17.37 28.57
CA TYR A 184 -4.94 -17.69 27.91
C TYR A 184 -5.92 -16.52 27.89
N GLU A 185 -5.91 -15.69 28.93
CA GLU A 185 -6.72 -14.48 29.04
C GLU A 185 -6.36 -13.47 27.93
N ASP A 186 -5.07 -13.21 27.72
CA ASP A 186 -4.59 -12.31 26.66
C ASP A 186 -4.88 -12.88 25.27
N ALA A 187 -4.72 -14.19 25.09
CA ALA A 187 -5.07 -14.86 23.84
C ALA A 187 -6.56 -14.67 23.47
N ILE A 188 -7.44 -14.77 24.46
CA ILE A 188 -8.88 -14.54 24.29
C ILE A 188 -9.16 -13.08 23.92
N ASP A 189 -8.51 -12.09 24.54
CA ASP A 189 -8.70 -10.67 24.17
C ASP A 189 -8.36 -10.42 22.70
N TYR A 190 -7.17 -10.86 22.27
CA TYR A 190 -6.73 -10.70 20.89
C TYR A 190 -7.66 -11.40 19.90
N TRP A 191 -8.08 -12.64 20.18
CA TRP A 191 -9.03 -13.35 19.33
C TRP A 191 -10.43 -12.74 19.32
N GLN A 192 -10.91 -12.19 20.43
CA GLN A 192 -12.19 -11.49 20.46
C GLN A 192 -12.16 -10.22 19.60
N ARG A 193 -11.05 -9.49 19.61
CA ARG A 193 -10.83 -8.34 18.71
C ARG A 193 -10.78 -8.78 17.26
N LEU A 194 -10.04 -9.85 16.96
CA LEU A 194 -9.94 -10.41 15.61
C LEU A 194 -11.30 -10.91 15.09
N LEU A 195 -12.10 -11.55 15.95
CA LEU A 195 -13.43 -12.06 15.61
C LEU A 195 -14.40 -10.96 15.15
N LYS A 196 -14.25 -9.74 15.68
CA LYS A 196 -15.06 -8.57 15.27
C LYS A 196 -14.76 -8.11 13.84
N LEU A 197 -13.61 -8.50 13.28
CA LEU A 197 -13.18 -8.14 11.92
C LEU A 197 -13.65 -9.16 10.88
N ALA A 198 -13.85 -10.41 11.31
CA ALA A 198 -14.23 -11.50 10.42
C ALA A 198 -15.75 -11.51 10.16
N PRO A 199 -16.22 -11.81 8.93
CA PRO A 199 -17.64 -12.04 8.67
C PRO A 199 -18.17 -13.19 9.54
N GLU A 200 -19.33 -13.00 10.18
CA GLU A 200 -19.82 -13.88 11.24
C GLU A 200 -19.89 -15.37 10.85
N GLN A 201 -20.26 -15.65 9.61
CA GLN A 201 -20.43 -17.00 9.06
C GLN A 201 -19.19 -17.55 8.35
N SER A 202 -18.10 -16.80 8.30
CA SER A 202 -16.85 -17.23 7.66
C SER A 202 -16.19 -18.41 8.39
N GLU A 203 -15.42 -19.20 7.65
CA GLU A 203 -14.58 -20.26 8.24
C GLU A 203 -13.58 -19.70 9.25
N GLU A 204 -13.05 -18.50 8.98
CA GLU A 204 -12.16 -17.77 9.87
C GLU A 204 -12.83 -17.46 11.21
N ALA A 205 -14.04 -16.89 11.21
CA ALA A 205 -14.80 -16.63 12.44
C ALA A 205 -15.09 -17.91 13.23
N GLN A 206 -15.37 -19.02 12.55
CA GLN A 206 -15.55 -20.32 13.21
C GLN A 206 -14.25 -20.83 13.85
N ALA A 207 -13.11 -20.70 13.16
CA ALA A 207 -11.80 -21.08 13.68
C ALA A 207 -11.42 -20.26 14.92
N ILE A 208 -11.65 -18.95 14.88
CA ILE A 208 -11.40 -18.05 16.02
C ILE A 208 -12.26 -18.42 17.23
N ARG A 209 -13.57 -18.68 17.04
CA ARG A 209 -14.45 -19.14 18.13
C ARG A 209 -13.99 -20.44 18.76
N LYS A 210 -13.51 -21.40 17.96
CA LYS A 210 -12.92 -22.65 18.46
C LYS A 210 -11.64 -22.40 19.26
N ALA A 211 -10.79 -21.48 18.82
CA ALA A 211 -9.57 -21.10 19.53
C ALA A 211 -9.89 -20.48 20.90
N ILE A 212 -10.85 -19.56 20.96
CA ILE A 212 -11.35 -18.96 22.21
C ILE A 212 -11.87 -20.04 23.16
N ALA A 213 -12.76 -20.92 22.69
CA ALA A 213 -13.32 -21.99 23.52
C ALA A 213 -12.23 -22.92 24.09
N LYS A 214 -11.19 -23.21 23.30
CA LYS A 214 -10.04 -24.01 23.73
C LYS A 214 -9.23 -23.30 24.83
N ALA A 215 -9.03 -21.99 24.75
CA ALA A 215 -8.36 -21.23 25.81
C ALA A 215 -9.17 -21.19 27.11
N GLU A 216 -10.49 -21.00 27.01
CA GLU A 216 -11.40 -21.04 28.16
C GLU A 216 -11.37 -22.40 28.87
N GLU A 217 -11.32 -23.49 28.11
CA GLU A 217 -11.15 -24.84 28.68
C GLU A 217 -9.83 -24.96 29.46
N ARG A 218 -8.73 -24.42 28.93
CA ARG A 218 -7.43 -24.43 29.60
C ARG A 218 -7.42 -23.63 30.90
N ILE A 219 -8.11 -22.49 30.93
CA ILE A 219 -8.32 -21.71 32.17
C ILE A 219 -9.06 -22.55 33.21
N LYS A 220 -10.19 -23.17 32.83
CA LYS A 220 -10.97 -24.03 33.75
C LYS A 220 -10.15 -25.18 34.31
N LEU A 221 -9.32 -25.83 33.48
CA LEU A 221 -8.45 -26.92 33.92
C LEU A 221 -7.34 -26.42 34.86
N ARG A 222 -6.73 -25.26 34.58
CA ARG A 222 -5.75 -24.62 35.46
C ARG A 222 -6.37 -24.33 36.83
N ASP A 223 -7.54 -23.70 36.86
CA ASP A 223 -8.20 -23.30 38.11
C ASP A 223 -8.67 -24.52 38.92
N LYS A 224 -9.07 -25.60 38.25
CA LYS A 224 -9.40 -26.87 38.91
C LYS A 224 -8.17 -27.54 39.56
N ASN A 225 -6.98 -27.38 38.99
CA ASN A 225 -5.75 -27.96 39.55
C ASN A 225 -5.18 -27.15 40.72
N LEU A 226 -5.68 -25.92 40.93
CA LEU A 226 -5.28 -25.02 42.02
C LEU A 226 -6.17 -25.13 43.26
N ASN A 227 -7.33 -25.79 43.14
CA ASN A 227 -8.29 -26.05 44.22
C ASN A 227 -8.21 -27.51 44.69
#